data_AF-A0A969RAQ9-F1
#
_entry.id   AF-A0A969RAQ9-F1
#
_cell.length_a   1.000
_cell.length_b   1.000
_cell.length_c   1.000
_cell.angle_alpha   90.00
_cell.angle_beta   90.00
_cell.angle_gamma   90.00
#
_symmetry.space_group_name_H-M   'P 1'
#
loop_
_entity.id
_entity.type
_entity.pdbx_description
1 polymer ?
#
loop_
_entity_poly.entity_id
_entity_poly.type
_entity_poly.pdbx_seq_one_letter_code
_entity_poly.pdbx_strand_id
1 'polypeptide(L)'
;MSIEDGNPHRLGKDANGLPIVLISAQDGISTQNYAPIVLENLKVAYSVTCRIQRVDGSLEQGKFTILQCTSQERILQTFFLHVIGTILVSFSKLPTEDEVSTAIRTFVELFRSLTKPPRESIQGLWAELYLIARSKKPSVLLDAWHITPEARFDFAFE
;
A
#
# COMPACT_ATOMS: atom_id res chain seq x y z
N MET A 1 15.04 15.87 -3.87
CA MET A 1 16.24 15.02 -3.69
C MET A 1 16.45 14.31 -5.03
N SER A 2 17.42 14.78 -5.81
CA SER A 2 17.69 14.24 -7.14
C SER A 2 18.39 12.91 -6.95
N ILE A 3 17.79 11.81 -7.44
CA ILE A 3 18.53 10.56 -7.60
C ILE A 3 19.45 10.78 -8.81
N GLU A 4 20.73 10.47 -8.63
CA GLU A 4 21.83 10.74 -9.57
C GLU A 4 21.53 10.36 -11.04
N ASP A 5 22.15 11.11 -11.95
CA ASP A 5 22.22 10.81 -13.38
C ASP A 5 22.81 9.40 -13.58
N GLY A 6 21.93 8.42 -13.76
CA GLY A 6 22.29 7.02 -13.95
C GLY A 6 21.27 6.01 -13.43
N ASN A 7 20.36 6.43 -12.53
CA ASN A 7 19.27 5.57 -12.09
C ASN A 7 18.09 5.66 -13.08
N PRO A 8 17.57 4.55 -13.63
CA PRO A 8 16.46 4.59 -14.59
C PRO A 8 15.10 4.79 -13.89
N HIS A 9 15.05 4.72 -12.56
CA HIS A 9 13.84 4.94 -11.77
C HIS A 9 13.64 6.44 -11.47
N ARG A 10 12.40 6.85 -11.20
CA ARG A 10 12.05 8.25 -10.86
C ARG A 10 11.23 8.29 -9.58
N LEU A 11 11.48 9.29 -8.76
CA LEU A 11 10.68 9.63 -7.59
C LEU A 11 10.03 10.98 -7.83
N GLY A 12 8.73 11.08 -7.56
CA GLY A 12 7.95 12.29 -7.74
C GLY A 12 6.84 12.40 -6.73
N LYS A 13 5.97 13.39 -6.96
CA LYS A 13 4.75 13.60 -6.20
C LYS A 13 3.58 13.79 -7.16
N ASP A 14 2.40 13.36 -6.75
CA ASP A 14 1.17 13.65 -7.48
C ASP A 14 0.68 15.09 -7.23
N ALA A 15 -0.44 15.46 -7.85
CA ALA A 15 -1.06 16.77 -7.68
C ALA A 15 -1.49 17.09 -6.23
N ASN A 16 -1.65 16.07 -5.39
CA ASN A 16 -1.99 16.21 -3.97
C ASN A 16 -0.73 16.19 -3.07
N GLY A 17 0.48 16.13 -3.65
CA GLY A 17 1.73 16.06 -2.92
C GLY A 17 2.11 14.67 -2.41
N LEU A 18 1.38 13.62 -2.81
CA LEU A 18 1.60 12.25 -2.37
C LEU A 18 2.72 11.56 -3.16
N PRO A 19 3.53 10.67 -2.53
CA PRO A 19 4.66 10.03 -3.21
C PRO A 19 4.25 9.15 -4.40
N ILE A 20 4.95 9.32 -5.52
CA ILE A 20 4.91 8.43 -6.69
C ILE A 20 6.32 7.95 -7.01
N VAL A 21 6.48 6.65 -7.25
CA VAL A 21 7.70 6.03 -7.79
C VAL A 21 7.40 5.46 -9.18
N LEU A 22 8.27 5.76 -10.15
CA LEU A 22 8.23 5.19 -11.48
C LEU A 22 9.44 4.26 -11.64
N ILE A 23 9.19 3.00 -11.93
CA ILE A 23 10.20 1.97 -12.09
C ILE A 23 10.31 1.64 -13.57
N SER A 24 11.44 1.98 -14.18
CA SER A 24 11.82 1.49 -15.50
C SER A 24 12.28 0.03 -15.41
N ALA A 25 11.93 -0.75 -16.41
CA ALA A 25 12.40 -2.12 -16.62
C ALA A 25 13.04 -2.25 -18.01
N GLN A 26 13.74 -3.35 -18.25
CA GLN A 26 14.19 -3.72 -19.60
C GLN A 26 12.99 -3.95 -20.51
N ASP A 27 13.04 -3.38 -21.71
CA ASP A 27 12.13 -3.73 -22.80
C ASP A 27 12.43 -5.17 -23.24
N GLY A 28 11.84 -6.13 -22.53
CA GLY A 28 11.79 -7.53 -22.93
C GLY A 28 10.54 -7.81 -23.75
N ILE A 29 10.53 -8.94 -24.46
CA ILE A 29 9.29 -9.52 -25.03
C ILE A 29 8.53 -10.19 -23.88
N SER A 30 8.13 -9.43 -22.87
CA SER A 30 7.20 -9.89 -21.84
C SER A 30 5.81 -9.93 -22.47
N THR A 31 5.24 -11.14 -22.55
CA THR A 31 3.86 -11.37 -23.00
C THR A 31 2.88 -11.31 -21.82
N GLN A 32 3.38 -11.10 -20.60
CA GLN A 32 2.61 -11.04 -19.36
C GLN A 32 1.98 -9.65 -19.20
N ASN A 33 0.64 -9.60 -19.24
CA ASN A 33 -0.12 -8.41 -18.85
C ASN A 33 -0.45 -8.48 -17.36
N TYR A 34 0.26 -7.70 -16.55
CA TYR A 34 -0.05 -7.55 -15.13
C TYR A 34 -1.23 -6.60 -14.93
N ALA A 35 -2.27 -7.07 -14.22
CA ALA A 35 -3.41 -6.24 -13.87
C ALA A 35 -3.00 -5.14 -12.85
N PRO A 36 -3.55 -3.92 -12.97
CA PRO A 36 -3.35 -2.87 -11.96
C PRO A 36 -3.81 -3.33 -10.57
N ILE A 37 -3.12 -2.87 -9.54
CA ILE A 37 -3.47 -3.14 -8.15
C ILE A 37 -3.97 -1.84 -7.52
N VAL A 38 -5.17 -1.88 -6.94
CA VAL A 38 -5.74 -0.74 -6.20
C VAL A 38 -6.07 -1.19 -4.79
N LEU A 39 -5.49 -0.51 -3.81
CA LEU A 39 -5.72 -0.67 -2.39
C LEU A 39 -6.07 0.67 -1.76
N GLU A 40 -6.46 0.63 -0.50
CA GLU A 40 -6.80 1.81 0.29
C GLU A 40 -5.67 2.86 0.29
N ASN A 41 -4.44 2.42 0.59
CA ASN A 41 -3.29 3.30 0.77
C ASN A 41 -2.21 3.15 -0.32
N LEU A 42 -2.47 2.36 -1.38
CA LEU A 42 -1.50 2.05 -2.42
C LEU A 42 -2.17 1.78 -3.79
N LYS A 43 -1.58 2.32 -4.86
CA LYS A 43 -1.93 1.98 -6.25
C LYS A 43 -0.69 1.55 -7.03
N VAL A 44 -0.87 0.57 -7.91
CA VAL A 44 0.16 0.09 -8.85
C VAL A 44 -0.45 0.01 -10.24
N ALA A 45 0.23 0.60 -11.22
CA ALA A 45 -0.09 0.46 -12.65
C ALA A 45 1.15 -0.03 -13.40
N TYR A 46 1.01 -1.10 -14.16
CA TYR A 46 2.11 -1.74 -14.88
C TYR A 46 2.20 -1.23 -16.32
N SER A 47 3.42 -1.20 -16.86
CA SER A 47 3.76 -0.93 -18.27
C SER A 47 3.06 0.31 -18.86
N VAL A 48 2.98 1.39 -18.07
CA VAL A 48 2.36 2.66 -18.47
C VAL A 48 3.35 3.45 -19.32
N THR A 49 2.93 3.88 -20.51
CA THR A 49 3.71 4.81 -21.33
C THR A 49 3.65 6.21 -20.72
N CYS A 50 4.79 6.70 -20.25
CA CYS A 50 4.94 8.01 -19.65
C CYS A 50 5.73 8.94 -20.57
N ARG A 51 5.39 10.23 -20.51
CA ARG A 51 6.22 11.32 -21.01
C ARG A 51 6.68 12.12 -19.79
N ILE A 52 7.99 12.14 -19.55
CA ILE A 52 8.61 12.77 -18.40
C ILE A 52 9.39 13.99 -18.89
N GLN A 53 9.09 15.16 -18.35
CA GLN A 53 9.87 16.36 -18.59
C GLN A 53 10.99 16.46 -17.56
N ARG A 54 12.23 16.58 -18.03
CA ARG A 54 13.41 16.77 -17.20
C ARG A 54 13.58 18.25 -16.82
N VAL A 55 14.44 18.52 -15.85
CA VAL A 55 14.72 19.87 -15.34
C VAL A 55 15.31 20.77 -16.45
N ASP A 56 16.05 20.19 -17.38
CA ASP A 56 16.61 20.88 -18.56
C ASP A 56 15.57 21.14 -19.67
N GLY A 57 14.31 20.75 -19.46
CA GLY A 57 13.22 20.89 -20.42
C GLY A 57 13.13 19.76 -21.46
N SER A 58 14.09 18.83 -21.48
CA SER A 58 14.05 17.67 -22.38
C SER A 58 12.91 16.72 -22.02
N LEU A 59 12.38 16.03 -23.03
CA LEU A 59 11.29 15.07 -22.88
C LEU A 59 11.83 13.65 -23.02
N GLU A 60 11.62 12.86 -21.98
CA GLU A 60 11.85 11.41 -21.96
C GLU A 60 10.52 10.70 -22.20
N GLN A 61 10.51 9.69 -23.07
CA GLN A 61 9.38 8.77 -23.22
C GLN A 61 9.85 7.36 -22.89
N GLY A 62 9.03 6.63 -22.15
CA GLY A 62 9.34 5.27 -21.74
C GLY A 62 8.15 4.57 -21.10
N LYS A 63 8.25 3.26 -20.95
CA LYS A 63 7.29 2.48 -20.16
C LYS A 63 7.77 2.35 -18.73
N PHE A 64 6.84 2.53 -17.79
CA PHE A 64 7.14 2.48 -16.36
C PHE A 64 6.08 1.67 -15.62
N THR A 65 6.50 0.98 -14.57
CA THR A 65 5.60 0.58 -13.50
C THR A 65 5.46 1.75 -12.53
N ILE A 66 4.25 2.23 -12.32
CA ILE A 66 3.94 3.36 -11.45
C ILE A 66 3.42 2.83 -10.12
N LEU A 67 4.06 3.22 -9.02
CA LEU A 67 3.61 2.98 -7.66
C LEU A 67 3.27 4.30 -6.99
N GLN A 68 2.06 4.40 -6.44
CA GLN A 68 1.58 5.62 -5.78
C GLN A 68 1.08 5.29 -4.38
N CYS A 69 1.62 5.96 -3.38
CA CYS A 69 1.02 5.97 -2.05
C CYS A 69 -0.20 6.90 -2.08
N THR A 70 -1.37 6.39 -1.70
CA THR A 70 -2.62 7.18 -1.68
C THR A 70 -3.00 7.68 -0.30
N SER A 71 -2.22 7.33 0.73
CA SER A 71 -2.47 7.75 2.11
C SER A 71 -2.01 9.18 2.37
N GLN A 72 -2.83 9.95 3.10
CA GLN A 72 -2.44 11.26 3.62
C GLN A 72 -1.63 11.17 4.93
N GLU A 73 -1.54 9.99 5.53
CA GLU A 73 -0.80 9.80 6.77
C GLU A 73 0.71 9.81 6.52
N ARG A 74 1.42 10.76 7.15
CA ARG A 74 2.88 10.91 7.00
C ARG A 74 3.67 9.65 7.38
N ILE A 75 3.16 8.87 8.33
CA ILE A 75 3.78 7.62 8.76
C ILE A 75 3.74 6.60 7.62
N LEU A 76 2.58 6.40 6.98
CA LEU A 76 2.43 5.49 5.84
C LEU A 76 3.24 5.95 4.62
N GLN A 77 3.33 7.26 4.37
CA GLN A 77 4.19 7.80 3.32
C GLN A 77 5.68 7.51 3.59
N THR A 78 6.13 7.66 4.84
CA THR A 78 7.50 7.35 5.24
C THR A 78 7.80 5.85 5.07
N PHE A 79 6.89 4.98 5.51
CA PHE A 79 7.03 3.53 5.32
C PHE A 79 7.09 3.15 3.84
N PHE A 80 6.19 3.70 3.03
CA PHE A 80 6.20 3.51 1.58
C PHE A 80 7.57 3.84 0.99
N LEU A 81 8.11 5.03 1.30
CA LEU A 81 9.39 5.51 0.78
C LEU A 81 10.58 4.65 1.24
N HIS A 82 10.62 4.24 2.51
CA HIS A 82 11.69 3.38 3.00
C HIS A 82 11.69 2.00 2.33
N VAL A 83 10.55 1.33 2.32
CA VAL A 83 10.47 -0.03 1.78
C VAL A 83 10.70 -0.04 0.27
N ILE A 84 10.08 0.90 -0.47
CA ILE A 84 10.32 0.98 -1.92
C ILE A 84 11.77 1.37 -2.22
N GLY A 85 12.37 2.26 -1.43
CA GLY A 85 13.79 2.61 -1.55
C GLY A 85 14.70 1.39 -1.40
N THR A 86 14.43 0.53 -0.41
CA THR A 86 15.16 -0.74 -0.23
C THR A 86 14.99 -1.67 -1.44
N ILE A 87 13.78 -1.78 -1.99
CA ILE A 87 13.51 -2.59 -3.19
C ILE A 87 14.28 -2.05 -4.40
N LEU A 88 14.27 -0.73 -4.62
CA LEU A 88 14.97 -0.11 -5.74
C LEU A 88 16.49 -0.34 -5.69
N VAL A 89 17.08 -0.31 -4.49
CA VAL A 89 18.52 -0.60 -4.29
C VAL A 89 18.84 -2.07 -4.53
N SER A 90 17.87 -2.97 -4.35
CA SER A 90 18.05 -4.41 -4.58
C SER A 90 18.03 -4.81 -6.05
N PHE A 91 17.52 -3.95 -6.95
CA PHE A 91 17.53 -4.22 -8.38
C PHE A 91 18.94 -4.11 -8.97
N SER A 92 19.20 -4.93 -10.00
CA SER A 92 20.30 -4.66 -10.93
C SER A 92 20.02 -3.34 -11.68
N LYS A 93 21.02 -2.76 -12.36
CA LYS A 93 20.91 -1.42 -13.01
C LYS A 93 19.65 -1.24 -13.88
N LEU A 94 19.13 -2.30 -14.49
CA LEU A 94 17.85 -2.29 -15.20
C LEU A 94 17.18 -3.67 -14.99
N PRO A 95 16.17 -3.79 -14.11
CA PRO A 95 15.50 -5.07 -13.86
C PRO A 95 14.58 -5.46 -15.03
N THR A 96 14.23 -6.74 -15.12
CA THR A 96 13.18 -7.23 -16.05
C THR A 96 11.77 -6.90 -15.50
N GLU A 97 10.75 -6.89 -16.37
CA GLU A 97 9.36 -6.66 -15.92
C GLU A 97 8.90 -7.72 -14.89
N ASP A 98 9.32 -8.98 -15.05
CA ASP A 98 8.99 -10.07 -14.12
C ASP A 98 9.63 -9.89 -12.74
N GLU A 99 10.89 -9.42 -12.69
CA GLU A 99 11.58 -9.08 -11.44
C GLU A 99 10.87 -7.93 -10.72
N VAL A 100 10.50 -6.88 -11.47
CA VAL A 100 9.74 -5.75 -10.91
C VAL A 100 8.40 -6.24 -10.38
N SER A 101 7.64 -7.01 -11.17
CA SER A 101 6.32 -7.50 -10.76
C SER A 101 6.39 -8.37 -9.51
N THR A 102 7.39 -9.26 -9.41
CA THR A 102 7.60 -10.12 -8.24
C THR A 102 7.91 -9.30 -6.99
N ALA A 103 8.85 -8.34 -7.08
CA ALA A 103 9.18 -7.47 -5.96
C ALA A 103 7.99 -6.60 -5.53
N ILE A 104 7.22 -6.08 -6.49
CA ILE A 104 6.03 -5.27 -6.19
C ILE A 104 4.90 -6.11 -5.59
N ARG A 105 4.73 -7.37 -5.97
CA ARG A 105 3.77 -8.27 -5.31
C ARG A 105 4.09 -8.46 -3.83
N THR A 106 5.35 -8.74 -3.50
CA THR A 106 5.80 -8.87 -2.10
C THR A 106 5.61 -7.56 -1.33
N PHE A 107 5.94 -6.42 -1.96
CA PHE A 107 5.69 -5.10 -1.39
C PHE A 107 4.21 -4.86 -1.09
N VAL A 108 3.34 -5.17 -2.05
CA VAL A 108 1.88 -5.04 -1.92
C VAL A 108 1.36 -5.91 -0.78
N GLU A 109 1.87 -7.13 -0.61
CA GLU A 109 1.47 -8.02 0.48
C GLU A 109 1.89 -7.47 1.85
N LEU A 110 3.12 -6.96 1.97
CA LEU A 110 3.58 -6.27 3.19
C LEU A 110 2.75 -5.02 3.48
N PHE A 111 2.47 -4.19 2.48
CA PHE A 111 1.69 -2.98 2.68
C PHE A 111 0.25 -3.32 3.10
N ARG A 112 -0.34 -4.37 2.53
CA ARG A 112 -1.65 -4.89 2.94
C ARG A 112 -1.66 -5.42 4.37
N SER A 113 -0.59 -6.05 4.86
CA SER A 113 -0.56 -6.56 6.23
C SER A 113 -0.46 -5.43 7.26
N LEU A 114 0.18 -4.32 6.90
CA LEU A 114 0.27 -3.12 7.74
C LEU A 114 -1.06 -2.34 7.82
N THR A 115 -1.86 -2.34 6.75
CA THR A 115 -3.09 -1.51 6.67
C THR A 115 -4.37 -2.28 6.98
N LYS A 116 -4.34 -3.62 7.03
CA LYS A 116 -5.53 -4.37 7.42
C LYS A 116 -5.83 -4.07 8.90
N PRO A 117 -7.04 -3.58 9.24
CA PRO A 117 -7.50 -3.76 10.61
C PRO A 117 -7.42 -5.27 10.91
N PRO A 118 -7.01 -5.68 12.12
CA PRO A 118 -6.98 -7.11 12.46
C PRO A 118 -8.34 -7.68 12.12
N ARG A 119 -8.43 -8.69 11.25
CA ARG A 119 -9.72 -9.34 10.93
C ARG A 119 -10.48 -9.75 12.20
N GLU A 120 -9.73 -10.01 13.26
CA GLU A 120 -10.21 -10.30 14.60
C GLU A 120 -11.06 -9.16 15.21
N SER A 121 -10.80 -7.89 14.89
CA SER A 121 -11.59 -6.76 15.43
C SER A 121 -13.03 -6.72 14.89
N ILE A 122 -13.20 -6.92 13.58
CA ILE A 122 -14.55 -6.94 12.97
C ILE A 122 -15.28 -8.24 13.33
N GLN A 123 -14.58 -9.38 13.30
CA GLN A 123 -15.18 -10.66 13.67
C GLN A 123 -15.56 -10.71 15.16
N GLY A 124 -14.73 -10.15 16.05
CA GLY A 124 -15.01 -9.98 17.47
C GLY A 124 -16.25 -9.13 17.70
N LEU A 125 -16.30 -7.95 17.09
CA LEU A 125 -17.47 -7.06 17.16
C LEU A 125 -18.77 -7.75 16.71
N TRP A 126 -18.73 -8.49 15.59
CA TRP A 126 -19.90 -9.24 15.13
C TRP A 126 -20.28 -10.38 16.09
N ALA A 127 -19.31 -11.05 16.70
CA ALA A 127 -19.56 -12.09 17.69
C ALA A 127 -20.18 -11.50 18.98
N GLU A 128 -19.70 -10.36 19.45
CA GLU A 128 -20.23 -9.60 20.58
C GLU A 128 -21.68 -9.17 20.32
N LEU A 129 -21.95 -8.52 19.18
CA LEU A 129 -23.30 -8.09 18.78
C LEU A 129 -24.25 -9.28 18.61
N TYR A 130 -23.76 -10.38 18.02
CA TYR A 130 -24.54 -11.61 17.88
C TYR A 130 -24.90 -12.21 19.24
N LEU A 131 -23.96 -12.24 20.19
CA LEU A 131 -24.19 -12.72 21.55
C LEU A 131 -25.24 -11.89 22.27
N ILE A 132 -25.16 -10.56 22.19
CA ILE A 132 -26.18 -9.63 22.74
C ILE A 132 -27.55 -9.94 22.13
N ALA A 133 -27.62 -10.03 20.80
CA ALA A 133 -28.88 -10.24 20.07
C ALA A 133 -29.53 -11.60 20.35
N ARG A 134 -28.74 -12.64 20.65
CA ARG A 134 -29.22 -14.00 20.96
C ARG A 134 -29.47 -14.25 22.44
N SER A 135 -29.11 -13.31 23.31
CA SER A 135 -29.29 -13.47 24.74
C SER A 135 -30.76 -13.45 25.16
N LYS A 136 -31.04 -14.17 26.25
CA LYS A 136 -32.35 -14.10 26.93
C LYS A 136 -32.58 -12.74 27.62
N LYS A 137 -31.52 -11.99 27.88
CA LYS A 137 -31.55 -10.65 28.50
C LYS A 137 -30.62 -9.69 27.75
N PRO A 138 -31.00 -9.22 26.55
CA PRO A 138 -30.15 -8.35 25.74
C PRO A 138 -29.77 -7.05 26.43
N SER A 139 -30.70 -6.44 27.19
CA SER A 139 -30.45 -5.18 27.92
C SER A 139 -29.30 -5.32 28.91
N VAL A 140 -29.27 -6.42 29.68
CA VAL A 140 -28.22 -6.68 30.68
C VAL A 140 -26.84 -6.85 30.03
N LEU A 141 -26.77 -7.51 28.87
CA LEU A 141 -25.49 -7.63 28.15
C LEU A 141 -25.08 -6.31 27.49
N LEU A 142 -26.04 -5.50 27.03
CA LEU A 142 -25.75 -4.18 26.47
C LEU A 142 -25.18 -3.25 27.54
N ASP A 143 -25.74 -3.28 28.76
CA ASP A 143 -25.25 -2.50 29.91
C ASP A 143 -23.86 -2.96 30.36
N ALA A 144 -23.54 -4.24 30.16
CA ALA A 144 -22.25 -4.85 30.49
C ALA A 144 -21.18 -4.69 29.39
N TRP A 145 -21.56 -4.25 28.18
CA TRP A 145 -20.70 -4.27 26.99
C TRP A 145 -19.84 -3.00 26.89
N HIS A 146 -18.52 -3.17 26.80
CA HIS A 146 -17.53 -2.08 26.64
C HIS A 146 -17.72 -0.91 27.63
N ILE A 147 -17.88 -1.24 28.93
CA ILE A 147 -18.02 -0.24 30.01
C ILE A 147 -16.83 0.73 30.03
N THR A 148 -15.62 0.25 29.74
CA THR A 148 -14.44 1.11 29.52
C THR A 148 -13.63 0.64 28.30
N PRO A 149 -13.04 1.58 27.52
CA PRO A 149 -12.23 1.25 26.35
C PRO A 149 -11.01 0.37 26.66
N GLU A 150 -10.50 0.43 27.89
CA GLU A 150 -9.33 -0.33 28.36
C GLU A 150 -9.70 -1.63 29.10
N ALA A 151 -10.99 -2.01 29.10
CA ALA A 151 -11.43 -3.23 29.77
C ALA A 151 -10.74 -4.47 29.16
N ARG A 152 -10.31 -5.39 30.04
CA ARG A 152 -9.67 -6.64 29.62
C ARG A 152 -10.64 -7.63 28.96
N PHE A 153 -11.94 -7.47 29.22
CA PHE A 153 -13.01 -8.31 28.70
C PHE A 153 -14.08 -7.43 28.07
N ASP A 154 -14.70 -7.90 26.99
CA ASP A 154 -15.74 -7.15 26.27
C ASP A 154 -17.02 -6.96 27.09
N PHE A 155 -17.29 -7.89 28.03
CA PHE A 155 -18.42 -7.84 28.95
C PHE A 155 -17.95 -7.88 30.41
N ALA A 156 -18.40 -6.93 31.22
CA ALA A 156 -18.16 -6.89 32.65
C ALA A 156 -19.47 -6.69 33.40
N PHE A 157 -19.73 -7.53 34.40
CA PHE A 157 -20.92 -7.44 35.25
C PHE A 157 -20.48 -6.94 36.63
N GLU A 158 -21.10 -5.87 37.13
CA GLU A 158 -20.97 -5.43 38.51
C GLU A 158 -21.78 -6.30 39.48
#